data_AF-A0A349UMC0-F1
#
_entry.id   AF-A0A349UMC0-F1
#
_cell.length_a   1.000
_cell.length_b   1.000
_cell.length_c   1.000
_cell.angle_alpha   90.00
_cell.angle_beta   90.00
_cell.angle_gamma   90.00
#
_symmetry.space_group_name_H-M   'P 1'
#
loop_
_entity.id
_entity.type
_entity.pdbx_description
1 polymer ?
#
loop_
_entity_poly.entity_id
_entity_poly.type
_entity_poly.pdbx_seq_one_letter_code
_entity_poly.pdbx_strand_id
1 'polypeptide(L)'
;LVQVADGAVLPRTQQLDVANQLMADQQYPAAADAYERFLRHYGGYEHLGDIHLMLGILYGRYLHQYERAAQMLERAVAELTDERKVQLARNDLAAARARLD
;
A
#
# COMPACT_ATOMS: atom_id res chain seq x y z
N LEU A 1 31.41 -14.74 15.65
CA LEU A 1 31.01 -14.07 14.40
C LEU A 1 29.63 -14.58 14.04
N VAL A 2 28.59 -13.78 14.23
CA VAL A 2 27.22 -14.17 13.89
C VAL A 2 27.04 -13.89 12.40
N GLN A 3 26.83 -14.93 11.61
CA GLN A 3 26.37 -14.82 10.22
C GLN A 3 24.94 -14.27 10.25
N VAL A 4 24.76 -13.05 9.73
CA VAL A 4 23.43 -12.51 9.44
C VAL A 4 22.97 -13.21 8.17
N ALA A 5 21.92 -14.03 8.28
CA ALA A 5 21.29 -14.64 7.12
C ALA A 5 20.64 -13.54 6.26
N ASP A 6 20.90 -13.56 4.96
CA ASP A 6 20.47 -12.60 3.92
C ASP A 6 18.93 -12.51 3.70
N GLY A 7 18.13 -12.90 4.69
CA GLY A 7 16.67 -12.96 4.62
C GLY A 7 15.95 -12.57 5.92
N ALA A 8 16.63 -11.88 6.84
CA ALA A 8 16.00 -11.40 8.06
C ALA A 8 14.95 -10.31 7.74
N VAL A 9 13.69 -10.73 7.60
CA VAL A 9 12.55 -9.80 7.49
C VAL A 9 12.33 -9.20 8.88
N LEU A 10 12.27 -7.87 8.96
CA LEU A 10 11.87 -7.18 10.19
C LEU A 10 10.51 -7.73 10.67
N PRO A 11 10.27 -7.86 11.99
CA PRO A 11 8.94 -8.19 12.50
C PRO A 11 7.85 -7.35 11.82
N ARG A 12 6.72 -7.97 11.46
CA ARG A 12 5.62 -7.38 10.69
C ARG A 12 5.32 -5.91 11.03
N THR A 13 5.16 -5.61 12.31
CA THR A 13 4.87 -4.24 12.78
C THR A 13 5.99 -3.26 12.42
N GLN A 14 7.25 -3.63 12.62
CA GLN A 14 8.40 -2.76 12.30
C GLN A 14 8.53 -2.50 10.80
N GLN A 15 8.20 -3.47 9.94
CA GLN A 15 8.21 -3.24 8.49
C GLN A 15 7.10 -2.27 8.08
N LEU A 16 5.93 -2.35 8.71
CA LEU A 16 4.84 -1.42 8.47
C LEU A 16 5.17 -0.02 8.99
N ASP A 17 5.84 0.09 10.15
CA ASP A 17 6.30 1.35 10.72
C ASP A 17 7.28 2.06 9.77
N VAL A 18 8.19 1.32 9.13
CA VAL A 18 9.09 1.89 8.11
C VAL A 18 8.30 2.46 6.94
N ALA A 19 7.32 1.73 6.39
CA ALA A 19 6.50 2.22 5.29
C ALA A 19 5.70 3.48 5.68
N ASN A 20 5.13 3.48 6.89
CA ASN A 20 4.39 4.63 7.43
C ASN A 20 5.31 5.84 7.66
N GLN A 21 6.53 5.63 8.15
CA GLN A 21 7.51 6.72 8.35
C GLN A 21 7.94 7.32 7.01
N LEU A 22 8.27 6.49 6.01
CA LEU A 22 8.59 6.96 4.66
C LEU A 22 7.43 7.76 4.04
N MET A 23 6.18 7.36 4.31
CA MET A 23 5.00 8.10 3.88
C MET A 23 4.92 9.47 4.55
N ALA A 24 5.09 9.52 5.89
CA ALA A 24 5.08 10.76 6.67
C ALA A 24 6.18 11.74 6.22
N ASP A 25 7.36 11.22 5.85
CA ASP A 25 8.49 11.98 5.32
C ASP A 25 8.35 12.32 3.82
N GLN A 26 7.17 12.05 3.23
CA GLN A 26 6.84 12.31 1.82
C GLN A 26 7.76 11.59 0.81
N GLN A 27 8.44 10.53 1.25
CA GLN A 27 9.28 9.69 0.40
C GLN A 27 8.42 8.66 -0.35
N TYR A 28 7.46 9.15 -1.16
CA TYR A 28 6.39 8.33 -1.73
C TYR A 28 6.85 7.11 -2.55
N PRO A 29 7.89 7.19 -3.42
CA PRO A 29 8.37 6.00 -4.12
C PRO A 29 8.92 4.93 -3.17
N ALA A 30 9.63 5.35 -2.11
CA ALA A 30 10.21 4.44 -1.12
C ALA A 30 9.12 3.84 -0.22
N ALA A 31 8.13 4.64 0.17
CA ALA A 31 6.97 4.17 0.92
C ALA A 31 6.20 3.09 0.14
N ALA A 32 5.99 3.31 -1.17
CA ALA A 32 5.33 2.34 -2.04
C ALA A 32 6.13 1.01 -2.10
N ASP A 33 7.45 1.05 -2.33
CA ASP A 33 8.29 -0.15 -2.31
C ASP A 33 8.22 -0.88 -0.95
N ALA A 34 8.22 -0.14 0.16
CA ALA A 34 8.12 -0.72 1.50
C ALA A 34 6.79 -1.44 1.74
N TYR A 35 5.66 -0.85 1.34
CA TYR A 35 4.34 -1.51 1.41
C TYR A 35 4.25 -2.72 0.46
N GLU A 36 4.83 -2.66 -0.74
CA GLU A 36 4.85 -3.82 -1.66
C GLU A 36 5.69 -4.98 -1.10
N ARG A 37 6.83 -4.67 -0.47
CA ARG A 37 7.62 -5.68 0.28
C ARG A 37 6.80 -6.27 1.42
N PHE A 38 6.06 -5.45 2.16
CA PHE A 38 5.19 -5.93 3.23
C PHE A 38 4.17 -6.93 2.68
N LEU A 39 3.47 -6.61 1.59
CA LEU A 39 2.48 -7.52 0.98
C LEU A 39 3.11 -8.85 0.53
N ARG A 40 4.34 -8.83 -0.01
CA ARG A 40 5.05 -10.04 -0.43
C ARG A 40 5.40 -10.97 0.73
N HIS A 41 5.73 -10.41 1.89
CA HIS A 41 6.15 -11.20 3.06
C HIS A 41 5.00 -11.51 4.02
N TYR A 42 3.95 -10.70 4.02
CA TYR A 42 2.83 -10.75 4.98
C TYR A 42 1.46 -10.78 4.28
N GLY A 43 1.35 -11.53 3.19
CA GLY A 43 0.09 -11.69 2.43
C GLY A 43 -1.06 -12.39 3.17
N GLY A 44 -0.87 -12.80 4.43
CA GLY A 44 -1.94 -13.31 5.32
C GLY A 44 -2.31 -12.34 6.44
N TYR A 45 -1.92 -11.07 6.34
CA TYR A 45 -2.24 -10.06 7.34
C TYR A 45 -3.75 -9.76 7.37
N GLU A 46 -4.31 -9.52 8.55
CA GLU A 46 -5.76 -9.28 8.69
C GLU A 46 -6.20 -7.91 8.12
N HIS A 47 -5.28 -6.98 7.91
CA HIS A 47 -5.55 -5.64 7.40
C HIS A 47 -4.93 -5.39 6.01
N LEU A 48 -4.96 -6.38 5.11
CA LEU A 48 -4.47 -6.20 3.73
C LEU A 48 -5.20 -5.10 2.98
N GLY A 49 -6.50 -4.94 3.20
CA GLY A 49 -7.31 -3.89 2.58
C GLY A 49 -6.79 -2.48 2.90
N ASP A 50 -6.27 -2.26 4.10
CA ASP A 50 -5.64 -0.99 4.49
C ASP A 50 -4.32 -0.75 3.73
N ILE A 51 -3.51 -1.79 3.54
CA ILE A 51 -2.25 -1.68 2.79
C ILE A 51 -2.53 -1.41 1.31
N HIS A 52 -3.51 -2.09 0.72
CA HIS A 52 -3.95 -1.84 -0.65
C HIS A 52 -4.52 -0.42 -0.82
N LEU A 53 -5.27 0.10 0.16
CA LEU A 53 -5.74 1.49 0.14
C LEU A 53 -4.57 2.48 0.15
N MET A 54 -3.58 2.28 1.03
CA MET A 54 -2.39 3.13 1.11
C MET A 54 -1.58 3.13 -0.19
N LEU A 55 -1.36 1.95 -0.78
CA LEU A 55 -0.69 1.82 -2.08
C LEU A 55 -1.48 2.50 -3.20
N GLY A 56 -2.81 2.32 -3.22
CA GLY A 56 -3.70 2.98 -4.16
C GLY A 56 -3.58 4.50 -4.14
N ILE A 57 -3.60 5.08 -2.95
CA ILE A 57 -3.43 6.52 -2.73
C ILE A 57 -2.02 6.98 -3.15
N LEU A 58 -0.97 6.24 -2.77
CA LEU A 58 0.41 6.52 -3.16
C LEU A 58 0.58 6.58 -4.68
N TYR A 59 0.13 5.54 -5.38
CA TYR A 59 0.22 5.49 -6.83
C TYR A 59 -0.62 6.57 -7.51
N GLY A 60 -1.85 6.79 -7.06
CA GLY A 60 -2.77 7.69 -7.76
C GLY A 60 -2.48 9.17 -7.53
N ARG A 61 -2.29 9.57 -6.26
CA ARG A 61 -2.20 10.99 -5.88
C ARG A 61 -0.79 11.55 -5.97
N TYR A 62 0.22 10.74 -5.67
CA TYR A 62 1.59 11.23 -5.52
C TYR A 62 2.53 10.76 -6.64
N LEU A 63 2.34 9.54 -7.15
CA LEU A 63 3.22 8.99 -8.19
C LEU A 63 2.64 9.05 -9.60
N HIS A 64 1.36 9.42 -9.74
CA HIS A 64 0.63 9.48 -11.02
C HIS A 64 0.69 8.18 -11.83
N GLN A 65 0.74 7.04 -11.15
CA GLN A 65 0.75 5.69 -11.74
C GLN A 65 -0.68 5.13 -11.68
N TYR A 66 -1.56 5.65 -12.52
CA TYR A 66 -3.01 5.47 -12.40
C TYR A 66 -3.46 4.02 -12.59
N GLU A 67 -2.80 3.23 -13.44
CA GLU A 67 -3.10 1.80 -13.61
C GLU A 67 -2.80 1.01 -12.34
N ARG A 68 -1.64 1.25 -11.72
CA ARG A 68 -1.27 0.61 -10.45
C ARG A 68 -2.19 1.07 -9.32
N ALA A 69 -2.56 2.34 -9.31
CA ALA A 69 -3.53 2.88 -8.36
C ALA A 69 -4.87 2.15 -8.46
N ALA A 70 -5.42 2.02 -9.68
CA ALA A 70 -6.69 1.35 -9.91
C ALA A 70 -6.65 -0.11 -9.42
N GLN A 71 -5.60 -0.87 -9.76
CA GLN A 71 -5.45 -2.25 -9.32
C GLN A 71 -5.44 -2.39 -7.79
N MET A 72 -4.74 -1.51 -7.08
CA MET A 72 -4.68 -1.56 -5.62
C MET A 72 -6.00 -1.12 -4.98
N LEU A 73 -6.65 -0.09 -5.52
CA LEU A 73 -7.92 0.41 -4.99
C LEU A 73 -9.07 -0.57 -5.22
N GLU A 74 -9.07 -1.33 -6.32
CA GLU A 74 -10.02 -2.43 -6.54
C GLU A 74 -9.91 -3.50 -5.45
N ARG A 75 -8.69 -3.92 -5.11
CA ARG A 75 -8.45 -4.86 -4.01
C ARG A 75 -8.89 -4.29 -2.67
N ALA A 76 -8.55 -3.02 -2.40
CA ALA A 76 -8.96 -2.34 -1.18
C ALA A 76 -10.50 -2.33 -1.03
N VAL A 77 -11.24 -2.03 -2.10
CA VAL A 77 -12.72 -2.05 -2.08
C VAL A 77 -13.28 -3.44 -1.76
N ALA A 78 -12.61 -4.51 -2.21
CA ALA A 78 -13.05 -5.88 -1.96
C ALA A 78 -12.71 -6.39 -0.55
N GLU A 79 -11.63 -5.88 0.05
CA GLU A 79 -11.08 -6.39 1.32
C GLU A 79 -11.44 -5.54 2.55
N LEU A 80 -11.76 -4.26 2.36
CA LEU A 80 -12.10 -3.35 3.45
C LEU A 80 -13.52 -3.59 3.96
N THR A 81 -13.67 -3.56 5.29
CA THR A 81 -14.97 -3.65 5.97
C THR A 81 -15.45 -2.31 6.53
N ASP A 82 -14.53 -1.37 6.78
CA ASP A 82 -14.87 0.00 7.21
C ASP A 82 -15.45 0.79 6.02
N GLU A 83 -16.75 1.10 6.09
CA GLU A 83 -17.48 1.80 5.04
C GLU A 83 -16.85 3.13 4.63
N ARG A 84 -16.22 3.86 5.56
CA ARG A 84 -15.55 5.14 5.24
C ARG A 84 -14.32 4.90 4.38
N LYS A 85 -13.53 3.88 4.71
CA LYS A 85 -12.35 3.49 3.92
C LYS A 85 -12.76 2.93 2.57
N VAL A 86 -13.84 2.14 2.49
CA VAL A 86 -14.42 1.67 1.22
C VAL A 86 -14.81 2.85 0.34
N GLN A 87 -15.50 3.86 0.90
CA GLN A 87 -15.90 5.02 0.13
C GLN A 87 -14.70 5.85 -0.35
N LEU A 88 -13.67 6.01 0.49
CA LEU A 88 -12.41 6.63 0.10
C LEU A 88 -11.77 5.87 -1.08
N ALA A 89 -11.64 4.55 -0.97
CA ALA A 89 -11.09 3.69 -2.01
C ALA A 89 -11.86 3.81 -3.34
N ARG A 90 -13.20 3.84 -3.29
CA ARG A 90 -14.05 4.02 -4.48
C ARG A 90 -13.87 5.38 -5.13
N ASN A 91 -13.77 6.45 -4.34
CA ASN A 91 -13.56 7.80 -4.84
C ASN A 91 -12.22 7.91 -5.57
N ASP A 92 -11.15 7.40 -4.95
CA ASP A 92 -9.83 7.40 -5.56
C ASP A 92 -9.76 6.47 -6.77
N LEU A 93 -10.49 5.33 -6.77
CA LEU A 93 -10.54 4.42 -7.91
C LEU A 93 -11.19 5.08 -9.12
N ALA A 94 -12.32 5.78 -8.90
CA ALA A 94 -12.99 6.53 -9.94
C ALA A 94 -12.08 7.63 -10.50
N ALA A 95 -11.37 8.36 -9.62
CA ALA A 95 -10.42 9.39 -10.02
C ALA A 95 -9.24 8.82 -10.82
N ALA A 96 -8.70 7.66 -10.43
CA ALA A 96 -7.63 6.99 -11.16
C ALA A 96 -8.08 6.52 -12.55
N ARG A 97 -9.26 5.89 -12.65
CA ARG A 97 -9.80 5.42 -13.93
C ARG A 97 -10.07 6.58 -14.90
N ALA A 98 -10.58 7.70 -14.42
CA ALA A 98 -10.80 8.89 -15.25
C ALA A 98 -9.50 9.51 -15.82
N ARG A 99 -8.32 9.07 -15.36
CA ARG A 99 -7.01 9.49 -15.90
C ARG A 99 -6.45 8.51 -16.93
N LEU A 100 -7.10 7.37 -17.12
CA LEU A 100 -6.74 6.33 -18.09
C LEU A 100 -7.51 6.46 -19.42
N ASP A 101 -8.63 7.19 -19.40
CA ASP A 101 -9.46 7.51 -20.57
C ASP A 101 -8.91 8.72 -21.34
#